data_AF-K1TJ17-F1
#
_entry.id   AF-K1TJ17-F1
#
_cell.length_a   1.000
_cell.length_b   1.000
_cell.length_c   1.000
_cell.angle_alpha   90.00
_cell.angle_beta   90.00
_cell.angle_gamma   90.00
#
_symmetry.space_group_name_H-M   'P 1'
#
loop_
_entity.id
_entity.type
_entity.pdbx_description
1 polymer ?
#
loop_
_entity_poly.entity_id
_entity_poly.type
_entity_poly.pdbx_seq_one_letter_code
_entity_poly.pdbx_strand_id
1 'polypeptide(L)'
;MLNPRTKRFEKELLDVADIKEEQFGRFVFPGEPIGVLTEEVQKITGLGAIPVIAVAGHDTGSAVAAVPAQNERFAYLSSGTWSLMGIEVKDAIINKESFEQNFTNEGGVEGTTRFLKNICGMWLLER
;
A
#
# COMPACT_ATOMS: atom_id res chain seq x y z
N MET A 1 2.55 4.34 11.76
CA MET A 1 1.22 4.89 12.12
C MET A 1 0.11 3.85 11.98
N LEU A 2 0.12 2.97 10.97
CA LEU A 2 -0.83 1.85 10.89
C LEU A 2 -0.26 0.59 11.54
N ASN A 3 -1.11 -0.15 12.26
CA ASN A 3 -0.79 -1.47 12.78
C ASN A 3 -1.11 -2.52 11.70
N PRO A 4 -0.11 -3.28 11.21
CA PRO A 4 -0.32 -4.24 10.10
C PRO A 4 -1.13 -5.48 10.51
N ARG A 5 -1.29 -5.77 11.81
CA ARG A 5 -2.16 -6.86 12.30
C ARG A 5 -3.62 -6.43 12.32
N THR A 6 -3.91 -5.25 12.88
CA THR A 6 -5.30 -4.77 13.02
C THR A 6 -5.79 -4.01 11.79
N LYS A 7 -4.87 -3.56 10.93
CA LYS A 7 -5.12 -2.74 9.73
C LYS A 7 -5.83 -1.42 10.06
N ARG A 8 -5.57 -0.89 11.25
CA ARG A 8 -6.08 0.38 11.78
C ARG A 8 -4.93 1.24 12.28
N PHE A 9 -5.21 2.50 12.57
CA PHE A 9 -4.23 3.38 13.21
C PHE A 9 -3.80 2.81 14.56
N GLU A 10 -2.50 2.90 14.84
CA GLU A 10 -1.92 2.47 16.10
C GLU A 10 -1.88 3.67 17.05
N LYS A 11 -2.70 3.62 18.09
CA LYS A 11 -2.86 4.73 19.02
C LYS A 11 -1.54 5.12 19.67
N GLU A 12 -0.73 4.15 20.09
CA GLU A 12 0.55 4.44 20.73
C GLU A 12 1.51 5.20 19.78
N LEU A 13 1.49 4.90 18.48
CA LEU A 13 2.29 5.61 17.49
C LEU A 13 1.74 7.01 17.19
N LEU A 14 0.41 7.16 17.19
CA LEU A 14 -0.25 8.45 17.01
C LEU A 14 0.02 9.39 18.18
N ASP A 15 -0.08 8.89 19.42
CA ASP A 15 0.19 9.63 20.64
C ASP A 15 1.66 10.12 20.69
N VAL A 16 2.61 9.27 20.29
CA VAL A 16 4.05 9.66 20.20
C VAL A 16 4.29 10.74 19.13
N ALA A 17 3.53 10.73 18.04
CA ALA A 17 3.65 11.71 16.97
C ALA A 17 2.88 13.03 17.24
N ASP A 18 2.10 13.10 18.33
CA ASP A 18 1.15 14.19 18.63
C ASP A 18 0.14 14.42 17.48
N ILE A 19 -0.38 13.32 16.92
CA ILE A 19 -1.38 13.34 15.84
C ILE A 19 -2.61 12.59 16.30
N LYS A 20 -3.80 13.13 16.01
CA LYS A 20 -5.09 12.51 16.31
C LYS A 20 -5.68 11.83 15.08
N GLU A 21 -6.41 10.73 15.28
CA GLU A 21 -7.02 9.97 14.19
C GLU A 21 -8.00 10.82 13.36
N GLU A 22 -8.70 11.78 13.99
CA GLU A 22 -9.66 12.67 13.31
C GLU A 22 -9.01 13.68 12.36
N GLN A 23 -7.68 13.82 12.41
CA GLN A 23 -6.92 14.63 11.45
C GLN A 23 -6.72 13.91 10.11
N PHE A 24 -6.98 12.60 10.05
CA PHE A 24 -6.94 11.84 8.82
C PHE A 24 -8.30 11.85 8.11
N GLY A 25 -8.27 11.63 6.80
CA GLY A 25 -9.49 11.40 6.03
C GLY A 25 -10.14 10.05 6.36
N ARG A 26 -11.35 9.84 5.83
CA ARG A 26 -12.05 8.55 5.92
C ARG A 26 -11.13 7.41 5.46
N PHE A 27 -10.93 6.42 6.33
CA PHE A 27 -10.18 5.22 5.99
C PHE A 27 -10.97 4.36 5.00
N VAL A 28 -10.31 3.93 3.91
CA VAL A 28 -10.92 3.15 2.82
C VAL A 28 -9.97 2.03 2.37
N PHE A 29 -10.53 0.92 1.92
CA PHE A 29 -9.79 -0.18 1.30
C PHE A 29 -9.85 -0.12 -0.24
N PRO A 30 -8.87 -0.73 -0.94
CA PRO A 30 -8.94 -0.90 -2.37
C PRO A 30 -10.25 -1.56 -2.83
N GLY A 31 -10.86 -1.03 -3.88
CA GLY A 31 -12.16 -1.43 -4.41
C GLY A 31 -13.33 -0.56 -3.93
N GLU A 32 -13.16 0.24 -2.88
CA GLU A 32 -14.25 1.09 -2.37
C GLU A 32 -14.52 2.31 -3.27
N PRO A 33 -15.78 2.60 -3.63
CA PRO A 33 -16.15 3.88 -4.21
C PRO A 33 -15.96 5.02 -3.21
N ILE A 34 -15.19 6.04 -3.58
CA ILE A 34 -14.93 7.21 -2.72
C ILE A 34 -15.76 8.43 -3.11
N GLY A 35 -16.37 8.41 -4.28
CA GLY A 35 -17.26 9.47 -4.75
C GLY A 35 -17.33 9.49 -6.27
N VAL A 36 -17.58 10.67 -6.81
CA VAL A 36 -17.55 10.96 -8.25
C VAL A 36 -16.64 12.16 -8.51
N LEU A 37 -16.26 12.40 -9.77
CA LEU A 37 -15.56 13.63 -10.15
C LEU A 37 -16.30 14.86 -9.62
N THR A 38 -15.56 15.79 -9.02
CA THR A 38 -16.15 17.03 -8.51
C THR A 38 -16.70 17.88 -9.66
N GLU A 39 -17.64 18.78 -9.37
CA GLU A 39 -18.20 19.67 -10.40
C GLU A 39 -17.14 20.49 -11.15
N GLU A 40 -16.07 20.87 -10.46
CA GLU A 40 -14.93 21.57 -11.05
C GLU A 40 -14.22 20.70 -12.10
N VAL A 41 -13.91 19.45 -11.77
CA VAL A 41 -13.24 18.51 -12.69
C VAL A 41 -14.16 18.14 -13.86
N GLN A 42 -15.46 18.02 -13.61
CA GLN A 42 -16.46 17.80 -14.68
C GLN A 42 -16.45 18.95 -15.69
N LYS A 43 -16.40 20.21 -15.23
CA LYS A 43 -16.33 21.39 -16.11
C LYS A 43 -15.03 21.45 -16.93
N ILE A 44 -13.89 21.11 -16.34
CA ILE A 44 -12.58 21.14 -17.02
C ILE A 44 -12.49 20.05 -18.09
N THR A 45 -13.00 18.86 -17.79
CA THR A 45 -12.83 17.68 -18.65
C THR A 45 -13.97 17.49 -19.64
N GLY A 46 -15.13 18.14 -19.42
CA GLY A 46 -16.37 17.88 -20.16
C GLY A 46 -17.01 16.53 -19.82
N LEU A 47 -16.50 15.83 -18.79
CA LEU A 47 -17.02 14.55 -18.33
C LEU A 47 -18.15 14.76 -17.31
N GLY A 48 -19.04 13.77 -17.20
CA GLY A 48 -20.07 13.75 -16.15
C GLY A 48 -19.55 13.27 -14.79
N ALA A 49 -20.48 12.95 -13.89
CA ALA A 49 -20.21 12.41 -12.56
C ALA A 49 -19.66 10.97 -12.61
N ILE A 50 -18.42 10.80 -13.08
CA ILE A 50 -17.74 9.51 -13.19
C ILE A 50 -17.33 9.02 -11.79
N PRO A 51 -17.59 7.73 -11.44
CA PRO A 51 -17.14 7.15 -10.18
C PRO A 51 -15.63 7.19 -9.99
N VAL A 52 -15.19 7.56 -8.79
CA VAL A 52 -13.80 7.48 -8.34
C VAL A 52 -13.69 6.32 -7.36
N ILE A 53 -12.82 5.38 -7.68
CA ILE A 53 -12.60 4.15 -6.89
C ILE A 53 -11.23 4.25 -6.21
N ALA A 54 -11.19 3.98 -4.91
CA ALA A 54 -9.91 3.78 -4.22
C ALA A 54 -9.27 2.49 -4.76
N VAL A 55 -8.10 2.59 -5.37
CA VAL A 55 -7.29 1.43 -5.78
C VAL A 55 -6.24 1.13 -4.70
N ALA A 56 -5.34 0.18 -4.96
CA ALA A 56 -4.12 0.08 -4.17
C ALA A 56 -3.29 1.37 -4.36
N GLY A 57 -3.53 2.37 -3.51
CA GLY A 57 -3.01 3.73 -3.68
C GLY A 57 -1.48 3.84 -3.60
N HIS A 58 -0.83 2.84 -3.04
CA HIS A 58 0.62 2.65 -3.19
C HIS A 58 0.91 1.93 -4.50
N ASP A 59 1.79 2.52 -5.33
CA ASP A 59 2.16 1.99 -6.65
C ASP A 59 2.68 0.55 -6.61
N THR A 60 3.52 0.19 -5.63
CA THR A 60 4.01 -1.18 -5.44
C THR A 60 2.86 -2.12 -5.08
N GLY A 61 1.86 -1.64 -4.33
CA GLY A 61 0.64 -2.41 -4.06
C GLY A 61 -0.14 -2.71 -5.34
N SER A 62 -0.27 -1.73 -6.24
CA SER A 62 -0.88 -1.92 -7.56
C SER A 62 -0.07 -2.86 -8.47
N ALA A 63 1.26 -2.74 -8.47
CA ALA A 63 2.15 -3.60 -9.26
C ALA A 63 2.06 -5.06 -8.80
N VAL A 64 2.05 -5.30 -7.49
CA VAL A 64 1.92 -6.65 -6.92
C VAL A 64 0.55 -7.25 -7.22
N ALA A 65 -0.53 -6.45 -7.14
CA ALA A 65 -1.88 -6.91 -7.50
C ALA A 65 -2.02 -7.35 -8.98
N ALA A 66 -1.13 -6.89 -9.86
CA ALA A 66 -1.11 -7.28 -11.27
C ALA A 66 -0.23 -8.51 -11.57
N VAL A 67 0.46 -9.08 -10.56
CA VAL A 67 1.30 -10.26 -10.76
C VAL A 67 0.41 -11.45 -11.16
N PRO A 68 0.69 -12.14 -12.28
CA PRO A 68 -0.12 -13.27 -12.74
C PRO A 68 0.20 -14.57 -11.96
N ALA A 69 0.25 -14.46 -10.63
CA ALA A 69 0.51 -15.58 -9.75
C ALA A 69 -0.70 -16.55 -9.77
N GLN A 70 -0.44 -17.82 -10.01
CA GLN A 70 -1.49 -18.85 -10.02
C GLN A 70 -1.87 -19.33 -8.62
N ASN A 71 -1.03 -19.05 -7.63
CA ASN A 71 -1.22 -19.43 -6.24
C ASN A 71 -0.33 -18.58 -5.31
N GLU A 72 -0.48 -18.77 -4.00
CA GLU A 72 0.23 -18.02 -2.95
C GLU A 72 1.76 -18.29 -2.89
N ARG A 73 2.31 -19.27 -3.64
CA ARG A 73 3.75 -19.60 -3.65
C ARG A 73 4.45 -18.86 -4.78
N PHE A 74 4.52 -17.54 -4.66
CA PHE A 74 5.28 -16.70 -5.56
C PHE A 74 6.11 -15.69 -4.78
N ALA A 75 7.15 -15.18 -5.44
CA ALA A 75 7.86 -13.99 -5.02
C ALA A 75 7.81 -12.99 -6.18
N TYR A 76 7.84 -11.71 -5.85
CA TYR A 76 7.90 -10.64 -6.83
C TYR A 76 9.16 -9.80 -6.63
N LEU A 77 9.60 -9.18 -7.72
CA LEU A 77 10.58 -8.12 -7.73
C LEU A 77 9.99 -6.95 -8.51
N SER A 78 9.45 -5.96 -7.79
CA SER A 78 9.02 -4.70 -8.40
C SER A 78 10.28 -3.86 -8.60
N SER A 79 10.69 -3.64 -9.86
CA SER A 79 11.99 -3.04 -10.19
C SER A 79 11.82 -1.71 -10.92
N GLY A 80 12.16 -0.61 -10.25
CA GLY A 80 12.30 0.73 -10.83
C GLY A 80 13.51 1.44 -10.21
N THR A 81 13.38 2.75 -9.99
CA THR A 81 14.37 3.54 -9.23
C THR A 81 14.72 2.85 -7.91
N TRP A 82 13.71 2.38 -7.19
CA TRP A 82 13.84 1.43 -6.08
C TRP A 82 13.45 0.03 -6.54
N SER A 83 14.07 -0.99 -5.94
CA SER A 83 13.64 -2.38 -6.12
C SER A 83 13.03 -2.91 -4.83
N LEU A 84 11.87 -3.56 -4.92
CA LEU A 84 11.20 -4.20 -3.78
C LEU A 84 11.04 -5.68 -4.08
N MET A 85 11.70 -6.51 -3.28
CA MET A 85 11.63 -7.97 -3.38
C MET A 85 10.82 -8.51 -2.21
N GLY A 86 9.82 -9.34 -2.47
CA GLY A 86 8.95 -9.85 -1.42
C GLY A 86 8.00 -10.95 -1.84
N ILE A 87 7.14 -11.32 -0.90
CA ILE A 87 6.04 -12.28 -1.04
C ILE A 87 4.75 -11.66 -0.53
N GLU A 88 3.61 -12.22 -0.93
CA GLU A 88 2.31 -11.89 -0.36
C GLU A 88 1.89 -12.97 0.66
N VAL A 89 1.46 -12.53 1.84
CA VAL A 89 1.03 -13.39 2.94
C VAL A 89 -0.29 -12.89 3.50
N LYS A 90 -1.07 -13.76 4.14
CA LYS A 90 -2.37 -13.39 4.73
C LYS A 90 -2.21 -12.45 5.93
N ASP A 91 -1.23 -12.77 6.79
CA ASP A 91 -1.00 -12.06 8.04
C ASP A 91 0.43 -11.54 8.13
N ALA A 92 0.60 -10.40 8.80
CA ALA A 92 1.90 -9.78 8.99
C ALA A 92 2.88 -10.69 9.76
N ILE A 93 4.11 -10.79 9.25
CA ILE A 93 5.22 -11.51 9.85
C ILE A 93 6.02 -10.53 10.70
N ILE A 94 5.80 -10.57 12.01
CA ILE A 94 6.46 -9.68 12.98
C ILE A 94 7.08 -10.54 14.07
N ASN A 95 8.40 -10.70 13.98
CA ASN A 95 9.22 -11.41 14.95
C ASN A 95 10.63 -10.82 14.98
N LYS A 96 11.50 -11.41 15.81
CA LYS A 96 12.90 -10.96 15.96
C LYS A 96 13.68 -11.04 14.65
N GLU A 97 13.51 -12.12 13.89
CA GLU A 97 14.23 -12.33 12.63
C GLU A 97 13.81 -11.32 11.57
N SER A 98 12.51 -11.08 11.38
CA SER A 98 12.01 -10.06 10.44
C SER A 98 12.52 -8.66 10.78
N PHE A 99 12.65 -8.35 12.08
CA PHE A 99 13.18 -7.08 12.55
C PHE A 99 14.69 -6.96 12.29
N GLU A 100 15.49 -7.95 12.69
CA GLU A 100 16.95 -7.96 12.49
C GLU A 100 17.35 -7.91 11.01
N GLN A 101 16.55 -8.57 10.15
CA GLN A 101 16.75 -8.56 8.70
C GLN A 101 16.16 -7.33 8.01
N ASN A 102 15.52 -6.43 8.75
CA ASN A 102 14.91 -5.20 8.26
C ASN A 102 13.90 -5.44 7.12
N PHE A 103 13.00 -6.39 7.34
CA PHE A 103 11.83 -6.59 6.47
C PHE A 103 10.68 -5.68 6.92
N THR A 104 9.83 -5.33 5.97
CA THR A 104 8.62 -4.55 6.20
C THR A 104 7.36 -5.36 5.89
N ASN A 105 6.25 -4.95 6.50
CA ASN A 105 4.92 -5.52 6.31
C ASN A 105 4.00 -4.43 5.79
N GLU A 106 3.81 -4.36 4.47
CA GLU A 106 2.94 -3.37 3.84
C GLU A 106 1.55 -3.93 3.55
N GLY A 107 0.52 -3.07 3.54
CA GLY A 107 -0.82 -3.48 3.14
C GLY A 107 -0.86 -3.94 1.67
N GLY A 108 -1.53 -5.06 1.42
CA GLY A 108 -1.87 -5.56 0.09
C GLY A 108 -3.37 -5.41 -0.22
N VAL A 109 -3.78 -5.94 -1.37
CA VAL A 109 -5.19 -6.00 -1.79
C VAL A 109 -5.90 -7.14 -1.05
N GLU A 110 -7.24 -7.09 -0.95
CA GLU A 110 -8.03 -8.13 -0.27
C GLU A 110 -7.60 -8.41 1.19
N GLY A 111 -6.95 -7.43 1.83
CA GLY A 111 -6.46 -7.57 3.19
C GLY A 111 -5.22 -8.45 3.33
N THR A 112 -4.50 -8.77 2.25
CA THR A 112 -3.19 -9.40 2.36
C THR A 112 -2.14 -8.45 2.94
N THR A 113 -0.96 -8.99 3.25
CA THR A 113 0.24 -8.27 3.62
C THR A 113 1.36 -8.59 2.64
N ARG A 114 2.02 -7.56 2.14
CA ARG A 114 3.22 -7.64 1.32
C ARG A 114 4.43 -7.62 2.25
N PHE A 115 5.01 -8.80 2.47
CA PHE A 115 6.22 -8.97 3.29
C PHE A 115 7.45 -8.87 2.39
N LEU A 116 8.20 -7.78 2.52
CA LEU A 116 9.21 -7.41 1.53
C LEU A 116 10.40 -6.69 2.15
N LYS A 117 11.44 -6.52 1.33
CA LYS A 117 12.61 -5.72 1.66
C LYS A 117 12.93 -4.74 0.54
N ASN A 118 13.23 -3.50 0.93
CA ASN A 118 13.68 -2.46 0.01
C ASN A 118 15.14 -2.70 -0.40
N ILE A 119 15.41 -2.50 -1.69
CA ILE A 119 16.72 -2.60 -2.32
C ILE A 119 16.93 -1.29 -3.10
N CYS A 120 18.18 -0.80 -3.14
CA CYS A 120 18.51 0.48 -3.79
C CYS A 120 18.11 0.55 -5.27
N GLY A 121 17.88 -0.59 -5.92
CA GLY A 121 17.33 -0.66 -7.27
C GLY A 121 18.23 -0.06 -8.33
N MET A 122 17.60 0.48 -9.38
CA MET A 122 18.28 1.02 -10.56
C MET A 122 18.71 2.48 -10.39
N TRP A 123 18.35 3.14 -9.27
CA TRP A 123 18.80 4.50 -8.96
C TRP A 123 20.31 4.70 -9.14
N LEU A 124 21.12 3.68 -8.82
CA LEU A 124 22.57 3.72 -8.97
C LEU A 124 23.05 3.85 -10.44
N LEU A 125 22.20 3.46 -11.39
CA LEU A 125 22.49 3.45 -12.84
C LEU A 125 21.70 4.52 -13.59
N GLU A 126 20.61 5.03 -13.02
CA GLU A 126 19.85 6.15 -13.57
C GLU A 126 20.73 7.42 -13.58
N ARG A 127 20.89 8.01 -14.77
CA ARG A 127 21.61 9.27 -15.02
C ARG A 127 20.63 10.36 -15.42
#